data_AF-A0A8C5MDW8-F1
#
_entry.id   AF-A0A8C5MDW8-F1
#
_cell.length_a   1.000
_cell.length_b   1.000
_cell.length_c   1.000
_cell.angle_alpha   90.00
_cell.angle_beta   90.00
_cell.angle_gamma   90.00
#
_symmetry.space_group_name_H-M   'P 1'
#
loop_
_entity.id
_entity.type
_entity.pdbx_description
1 polymer ?
#
loop_
_entity_poly.entity_id
_entity_poly.type
_entity_poly.pdbx_seq_one_letter_code
_entity_poly.pdbx_strand_id
1 'polypeptide(L)'
;MMEDLRIEQWSIPCPALSQSLCMADGMCYPTNPPYGATPERPIAVLPMMAPVRFLLLSKSNKTKYQEISLTDPSTISKSDFNPKADTRVIIHGYTESGQEQWMLEMCQAFMQAGHCNCFVTDWGSASMTIYAQAANTIFSAGNQLSTLLRILQSMGSSHFHLVGHSLGSHIAAQAARIFHYVDRITGLDPAGIYFENTPYSVRLDKRHAKFVDVIHCNAVPFSQLGLGIIQPIGHFDFYPNKGKHMPECDSNRSTNHLEVLCTLSPLLGPINCSQDQLPCPEHTKDVKFTLESLTEYKKKIFCDHYQAIRYFTESITDMKKFQSFPCESVEKALAGECATDGPSEGFPTMGYHSIKSKSVTTSSQVFVLKT
;
A
#
# COMPACT_ATOMS: atom_id res chain seq x y z
N MET A 1 -20.42 -51.57 -8.84
CA MET A 1 -18.97 -51.76 -8.72
C MET A 1 -18.34 -50.48 -9.20
N MET A 2 -17.80 -49.70 -8.24
CA MET A 2 -17.06 -48.47 -8.50
C MET A 2 -15.73 -48.86 -9.13
N GLU A 3 -15.45 -48.36 -10.34
CA GLU A 3 -14.10 -48.40 -10.90
C GLU A 3 -13.34 -47.20 -10.34
N ASP A 4 -12.24 -47.52 -9.64
CA ASP A 4 -11.26 -46.61 -9.08
C ASP A 4 -10.67 -45.68 -10.15
N LEU A 5 -11.15 -44.43 -10.21
CA LEU A 5 -10.37 -43.34 -10.76
C LEU A 5 -9.30 -42.96 -9.74
N ARG A 6 -8.13 -43.59 -9.86
CA ARG A 6 -6.91 -43.16 -9.17
C ARG A 6 -6.63 -41.71 -9.56
N ILE A 7 -6.64 -40.84 -8.57
CA ILE A 7 -6.10 -39.48 -8.68
C ILE A 7 -4.60 -39.65 -8.88
N GLU A 8 -4.13 -39.57 -10.14
CA GLU A 8 -2.72 -39.35 -10.40
C GLU A 8 -2.31 -38.06 -9.69
N GLN A 9 -1.25 -38.12 -8.89
CA GLN A 9 -0.61 -36.97 -8.28
C GLN A 9 -0.18 -36.00 -9.38
N TRP A 10 -0.95 -34.94 -9.59
CA TRP A 10 -0.47 -33.75 -10.29
C TRP A 10 0.50 -33.01 -9.36
N SER A 11 1.69 -33.60 -9.21
CA SER A 11 2.88 -32.87 -8.76
C SER A 11 3.19 -31.88 -9.87
N ILE A 12 2.69 -30.65 -9.79
CA ILE A 12 3.19 -29.57 -10.64
C ILE A 12 4.66 -29.44 -10.28
N PRO A 13 5.62 -29.72 -11.19
CA PRO A 13 7.02 -29.52 -10.87
C PRO A 13 7.21 -28.04 -10.53
N CYS A 14 7.86 -27.72 -9.40
CA CYS A 14 8.41 -26.38 -9.19
C CYS A 14 9.18 -26.01 -10.46
N PRO A 15 8.81 -24.95 -11.21
CA PRO A 15 9.48 -24.65 -12.46
C PRO A 15 10.96 -24.34 -12.18
N ALA A 16 11.83 -25.22 -12.64
CA ALA A 16 13.28 -25.20 -12.45
C ALA A 16 14.01 -24.21 -13.38
N LEU A 17 13.45 -23.02 -13.63
CA LEU A 17 14.10 -21.98 -14.44
C LEU A 17 13.88 -20.61 -13.81
N SER A 18 14.97 -19.99 -13.34
CA SER A 18 14.98 -18.57 -12.96
C SER A 18 14.65 -17.72 -14.18
N GLN A 19 13.49 -17.07 -14.17
CA GLN A 19 13.08 -16.13 -15.21
C GLN A 19 13.28 -14.72 -14.68
N SER A 20 13.55 -13.76 -15.57
CA SER A 20 13.63 -12.35 -15.21
C SER A 20 12.96 -11.49 -16.25
N LEU A 21 12.17 -10.54 -15.78
CA LEU A 21 11.62 -9.48 -16.62
C LEU A 21 12.49 -8.25 -16.48
N CYS A 22 13.19 -7.87 -17.54
CA CYS A 22 13.98 -6.64 -17.61
C CYS A 22 13.18 -5.53 -18.28
N MET A 23 13.11 -4.37 -17.65
CA MET A 23 12.48 -3.17 -18.20
C MET A 23 13.47 -2.31 -18.97
N ALA A 24 12.93 -1.41 -19.80
CA ALA A 24 13.71 -0.58 -20.71
C ALA A 24 14.69 0.37 -19.99
N ASP A 25 14.47 0.62 -18.71
CA ASP A 25 15.35 1.39 -17.83
C ASP A 25 16.51 0.57 -17.24
N GLY A 26 16.66 -0.70 -17.65
CA GLY A 26 17.74 -1.60 -17.25
C GLY A 26 17.45 -2.37 -15.96
N MET A 27 16.28 -2.21 -15.34
CA MET A 27 15.93 -2.92 -14.11
C MET A 27 15.34 -4.29 -14.41
N CYS A 28 15.91 -5.34 -13.83
CA CYS A 28 15.43 -6.72 -13.97
C CYS A 28 14.79 -7.24 -12.68
N TYR A 29 13.64 -7.89 -12.80
CA TYR A 29 12.87 -8.48 -11.72
C TYR A 29 12.86 -9.98 -11.91
N PRO A 30 13.78 -10.69 -11.24
CA PRO A 30 13.84 -12.13 -11.34
C PRO A 30 12.73 -12.77 -10.51
N THR A 31 12.34 -13.99 -10.85
CA THR A 31 11.41 -14.81 -10.07
C THR A 31 12.07 -15.49 -8.86
N ASN A 32 13.38 -15.30 -8.68
CA ASN A 32 14.18 -15.89 -7.60
C ASN A 32 14.20 -14.97 -6.35
N PRO A 33 14.77 -15.44 -5.23
CA PRO A 33 14.90 -14.62 -4.03
C PRO A 33 15.65 -13.30 -4.29
N PRO A 34 15.21 -12.18 -3.68
CA PRO A 34 14.14 -12.07 -2.70
C PRO A 34 12.74 -11.82 -3.29
N TYR A 35 12.57 -11.83 -4.61
CA TYR A 35 11.37 -11.38 -5.32
C TYR A 35 10.28 -12.46 -5.46
N GLY A 36 10.68 -13.73 -5.40
CA GLY A 36 9.80 -14.90 -5.38
C GLY A 36 10.54 -16.12 -4.86
N ALA A 37 9.85 -17.25 -4.71
CA ALA A 37 10.41 -18.49 -4.19
C ALA A 37 11.09 -18.35 -2.81
N THR A 38 10.48 -17.56 -1.93
CA THR A 38 10.88 -17.39 -0.51
C THR A 38 9.72 -17.74 0.42
N PRO A 39 9.95 -18.00 1.72
CA PRO A 39 8.86 -18.19 2.67
C PRO A 39 7.87 -17.02 2.69
N GLU A 40 8.37 -15.79 2.57
CA GLU A 40 7.55 -14.57 2.57
C GLU A 40 6.81 -14.39 1.23
N ARG A 41 7.41 -14.84 0.12
CA ARG A 41 6.86 -14.75 -1.25
C ARG A 41 6.93 -16.11 -1.96
N PRO A 42 6.06 -17.06 -1.61
CA PRO A 42 6.18 -18.45 -2.06
C PRO A 42 5.87 -18.61 -3.55
N ILE A 43 4.94 -17.82 -4.10
CA ILE A 43 4.56 -17.89 -5.51
C ILE A 43 5.53 -17.02 -6.32
N ALA A 44 6.37 -17.69 -7.12
CA ALA A 44 7.32 -17.07 -8.03
C ALA A 44 6.63 -16.74 -9.38
N VAL A 45 6.26 -15.47 -9.56
CA VAL A 45 5.61 -14.98 -10.80
C VAL A 45 6.27 -13.70 -11.28
N LEU A 46 6.38 -13.55 -12.60
CA LEU A 46 6.90 -12.33 -13.20
C LEU A 46 5.89 -11.17 -13.03
N PRO A 47 6.33 -9.92 -12.86
CA PRO A 47 5.45 -8.76 -12.89
C PRO A 47 4.64 -8.69 -14.19
N MET A 48 3.37 -8.30 -14.13
CA MET A 48 2.61 -8.00 -15.35
C MET A 48 3.08 -6.69 -15.97
N MET A 49 3.16 -6.65 -17.30
CA MET A 49 3.37 -5.41 -18.07
C MET A 49 2.02 -4.76 -18.39
N ALA A 50 1.34 -4.25 -17.38
CA ALA A 50 0.11 -3.49 -17.54
C ALA A 50 0.38 -1.98 -17.54
N PRO A 51 -0.28 -1.19 -18.41
CA PRO A 51 -0.12 0.26 -18.42
C PRO A 51 -0.68 0.88 -17.15
N VAL A 52 0.08 1.80 -16.55
CA VAL A 52 -0.36 2.66 -15.45
C VAL A 52 -0.79 4.00 -16.03
N ARG A 53 -1.95 4.51 -15.62
CA ARG A 53 -2.44 5.83 -16.01
C ARG A 53 -2.09 6.85 -14.94
N PHE A 54 -1.68 8.04 -15.36
CA PHE A 54 -1.34 9.13 -14.45
C PHE A 54 -2.33 10.26 -14.65
N LEU A 55 -3.11 10.54 -13.61
CA LEU A 55 -4.24 11.44 -13.68
C LEU A 55 -3.92 12.70 -12.86
N LEU A 56 -3.73 13.84 -13.52
CA LEU A 56 -3.44 15.11 -12.87
C LEU A 56 -4.73 15.82 -12.47
N LEU A 57 -4.77 16.29 -11.23
CA LEU A 57 -5.64 17.35 -10.76
C LEU A 57 -4.81 18.55 -10.31
N SER A 58 -5.39 19.72 -10.46
CA SER A 58 -4.74 21.01 -10.16
C SER A 58 -5.71 21.93 -9.43
N LYS A 59 -5.20 23.06 -8.95
CA LYS A 59 -6.06 24.07 -8.32
C LYS A 59 -7.10 24.66 -9.29
N SER A 60 -6.76 24.78 -10.58
CA SER A 60 -7.66 25.26 -11.64
C SER A 60 -8.68 24.21 -12.06
N ASN A 61 -8.35 22.92 -11.91
CA ASN A 61 -9.22 21.82 -12.26
C ASN A 61 -9.21 20.73 -11.17
N LYS A 62 -10.10 20.89 -10.19
CA LYS A 62 -10.16 20.09 -8.96
C LYS A 62 -11.04 18.83 -9.03
N THR A 63 -11.73 18.63 -10.16
CA THR A 63 -12.74 17.56 -10.29
C THR A 63 -12.59 16.74 -11.57
N LYS A 64 -11.92 17.26 -12.60
CA LYS A 64 -11.74 16.55 -13.87
C LYS A 64 -10.27 16.23 -14.08
N TYR A 65 -9.95 14.94 -14.11
CA TYR A 65 -8.60 14.48 -14.40
C TYR A 65 -8.10 14.92 -15.78
N GLN A 66 -6.84 15.38 -15.83
CA GLN A 66 -6.04 15.52 -17.04
C GLN A 66 -5.07 14.34 -17.11
N GLU A 67 -5.30 13.41 -18.04
CA GLU A 67 -4.46 12.22 -18.18
C GLU A 67 -3.12 12.59 -18.83
N ILE A 68 -2.03 12.13 -18.20
CA ILE A 68 -0.66 12.36 -18.62
C ILE A 68 -0.10 11.08 -19.24
N SER A 69 0.38 11.21 -20.48
CA SER A 69 1.06 10.14 -21.19
C SER A 69 2.56 10.15 -20.88
N LEU A 70 3.11 8.96 -20.63
CA LEU A 70 4.56 8.78 -20.53
C LEU A 70 5.26 8.84 -21.91
N THR A 71 4.54 8.57 -22.99
CA THR A 71 5.10 8.51 -24.36
C THR A 71 4.86 9.77 -25.17
N ASP A 72 3.95 10.64 -24.72
CA ASP A 72 3.69 11.95 -25.30
C ASP A 72 3.83 13.05 -24.24
N PRO A 73 5.04 13.61 -24.04
CA PRO A 73 5.27 14.71 -23.09
C PRO A 73 4.40 15.95 -23.37
N SER A 74 3.84 16.11 -24.58
CA SER A 74 2.97 17.23 -24.91
C SER A 74 1.70 17.25 -24.04
N THR A 75 1.25 16.09 -23.53
CA THR A 75 0.10 16.04 -22.61
C THR A 75 0.36 16.81 -21.32
N ILE A 76 1.61 16.87 -20.84
CA ILE A 76 1.98 17.64 -19.64
C ILE A 76 2.00 19.13 -19.97
N SER A 77 2.56 19.52 -21.12
CA SER A 77 2.60 20.93 -21.52
C SER A 77 1.23 21.54 -21.79
N LYS A 78 0.24 20.72 -22.15
CA LYS A 78 -1.16 21.10 -22.41
C LYS A 78 -2.03 21.00 -21.16
N SER A 79 -1.51 20.46 -20.06
CA SER A 79 -2.24 20.32 -18.80
C SER A 79 -2.00 21.52 -17.89
N ASP A 80 -2.61 21.49 -16.71
CA ASP A 80 -2.47 22.51 -15.68
C ASP A 80 -1.22 22.29 -14.81
N PHE A 81 -0.28 21.44 -15.25
CA PHE A 81 0.93 21.13 -14.50
C PHE A 81 1.77 22.39 -14.28
N ASN A 82 2.09 22.66 -13.02
CA ASN A 82 2.93 23.77 -12.63
C ASN A 82 4.26 23.26 -12.05
N PRO A 83 5.39 23.37 -12.76
CA PRO A 83 6.67 22.85 -12.28
C PRO A 83 7.19 23.56 -11.03
N LYS A 84 6.66 24.74 -10.68
CA LYS A 84 7.03 25.49 -9.47
C LYS A 84 6.23 25.07 -8.24
N ALA A 85 5.17 24.27 -8.41
CA ALA A 85 4.35 23.79 -7.30
C ALA A 85 4.81 22.40 -6.82
N ASP A 86 4.61 22.11 -5.54
CA ASP A 86 4.89 20.78 -4.99
C ASP A 86 4.11 19.71 -5.75
N THR A 87 4.75 18.57 -6.01
CA THR A 87 4.11 17.43 -6.66
C THR A 87 3.77 16.36 -5.62
N ARG A 88 2.48 16.08 -5.49
CA ARG A 88 1.95 15.02 -4.61
C ARG A 88 1.40 13.92 -5.48
N VAL A 89 1.77 12.69 -5.18
CA VAL A 89 1.32 11.52 -5.92
C VAL A 89 0.58 10.60 -4.96
N ILE A 90 -0.66 10.24 -5.29
CA ILE A 90 -1.49 9.29 -4.55
C ILE A 90 -1.51 7.97 -5.32
N ILE A 91 -1.31 6.86 -4.62
CA ILE A 91 -1.19 5.52 -5.20
C ILE A 91 -2.09 4.56 -4.42
N HIS A 92 -3.06 3.97 -5.11
CA HIS A 92 -4.03 3.05 -4.51
C HIS A 92 -3.49 1.64 -4.31
N GLY A 93 -4.26 0.82 -3.60
CA GLY A 93 -3.94 -0.54 -3.21
C GLY A 93 -4.51 -1.64 -4.11
N TYR A 94 -4.54 -2.85 -3.54
CA TYR A 94 -5.06 -4.06 -4.16
C TYR A 94 -6.57 -3.97 -4.39
N THR A 95 -7.05 -4.44 -5.56
CA THR A 95 -8.47 -4.41 -5.96
C THR A 95 -9.13 -3.02 -6.04
N GLU A 96 -8.34 -1.96 -6.11
CA GLU A 96 -8.81 -0.57 -6.29
C GLU A 96 -8.46 -0.04 -7.68
N SER A 97 -9.02 1.12 -8.04
CA SER A 97 -8.71 1.85 -9.28
C SER A 97 -8.49 3.33 -9.01
N GLY A 98 -7.81 4.06 -9.90
CA GLY A 98 -7.63 5.52 -9.80
C GLY A 98 -8.90 6.38 -9.77
N GLN A 99 -10.08 5.77 -9.87
CA GLN A 99 -11.38 6.43 -9.77
C GLN A 99 -12.01 6.33 -8.39
N GLU A 100 -11.34 5.73 -7.39
CA GLU A 100 -11.87 5.71 -6.03
C GLU A 100 -12.08 7.14 -5.50
N GLN A 101 -13.23 7.34 -4.86
CA GLN A 101 -13.65 8.64 -4.33
C GLN A 101 -12.63 9.23 -3.34
N TRP A 102 -11.99 8.39 -2.52
CA TRP A 102 -11.02 8.84 -1.52
C TRP A 102 -9.79 9.52 -2.15
N MET A 103 -9.40 9.13 -3.37
CA MET A 103 -8.26 9.75 -4.06
C MET A 103 -8.58 11.17 -4.51
N LEU A 104 -9.79 11.39 -5.02
CA LEU A 104 -10.27 12.72 -5.36
C LEU A 104 -10.34 13.60 -4.10
N GLU A 105 -10.92 13.08 -3.02
CA GLU A 105 -11.05 13.80 -1.74
C GLU A 105 -9.69 14.19 -1.16
N MET A 106 -8.73 13.27 -1.17
CA MET A 106 -7.37 13.55 -0.68
C MET A 106 -6.65 14.57 -1.57
N CYS A 107 -6.78 14.50 -2.90
CA CYS A 107 -6.26 15.54 -3.78
C CYS A 107 -6.88 16.92 -3.49
N GLN A 108 -8.19 16.97 -3.25
CA GLN A 108 -8.88 18.21 -2.89
C GLN A 108 -8.40 18.74 -1.54
N ALA A 109 -8.22 17.88 -0.54
CA ALA A 109 -7.67 18.26 0.76
C ALA A 109 -6.25 18.82 0.62
N PHE A 110 -5.39 18.21 -0.19
CA PHE A 110 -4.06 18.75 -0.49
C PHE A 110 -4.12 20.15 -1.10
N MET A 111 -5.02 20.38 -2.06
CA MET A 111 -5.19 21.69 -2.70
C MET A 111 -5.82 22.74 -1.79
N GLN A 112 -6.57 22.32 -0.77
CA GLN A 112 -7.06 23.20 0.29
C GLN A 112 -5.91 23.64 1.21
N ALA A 113 -4.99 22.72 1.55
CA ALA A 113 -3.84 23.02 2.39
C ALA A 113 -2.75 23.84 1.68
N GLY A 114 -2.63 23.75 0.35
CA GLY A 114 -1.64 24.51 -0.41
C GLY A 114 -1.71 24.29 -1.92
N HIS A 115 -1.05 25.16 -2.68
CA HIS A 115 -0.96 24.98 -4.13
C HIS A 115 0.00 23.83 -4.45
N CYS A 116 -0.52 22.75 -5.03
CA CYS A 116 0.25 21.60 -5.47
C CYS A 116 -0.32 21.03 -6.78
N ASN A 117 0.51 20.27 -7.48
CA ASN A 117 0.08 19.30 -8.48
C ASN A 117 -0.31 18.02 -7.73
N CYS A 118 -1.52 17.48 -7.96
CA CYS A 118 -1.92 16.20 -7.39
C CYS A 118 -2.08 15.17 -8.50
N PHE A 119 -1.22 14.14 -8.49
CA PHE A 119 -1.29 13.03 -9.43
C PHE A 119 -1.90 11.81 -8.76
N VAL A 120 -2.87 11.18 -9.42
CA VAL A 120 -3.34 9.84 -9.08
C VAL A 120 -2.64 8.82 -9.98
N THR A 121 -2.07 7.79 -9.37
CA THR A 121 -1.46 6.64 -10.04
C THR A 121 -2.49 5.53 -10.14
N ASP A 122 -3.12 5.40 -11.30
CA ASP A 122 -4.14 4.40 -11.59
C ASP A 122 -3.50 3.15 -12.21
N TRP A 123 -3.34 2.11 -11.40
CA TRP A 123 -2.85 0.80 -11.83
C TRP A 123 -3.95 -0.26 -11.74
N GLY A 124 -5.22 0.15 -11.79
CA GLY A 124 -6.40 -0.71 -11.59
C GLY A 124 -6.44 -1.95 -12.51
N SER A 125 -5.93 -1.83 -13.74
CA SER A 125 -5.85 -2.97 -14.68
C SER A 125 -4.94 -4.11 -14.20
N ALA A 126 -4.05 -3.84 -13.25
CA ALA A 126 -3.13 -4.81 -12.65
C ALA A 126 -3.36 -5.04 -11.15
N SER A 127 -4.18 -4.23 -10.49
CA SER A 127 -4.52 -4.40 -9.07
C SER A 127 -5.59 -5.48 -8.85
N MET A 128 -6.45 -5.73 -9.85
CA MET A 128 -7.58 -6.66 -9.81
C MET A 128 -7.24 -8.05 -10.38
N THR A 129 -6.21 -8.68 -9.85
CA THR A 129 -5.76 -10.03 -10.22
C THR A 129 -5.48 -10.85 -8.96
N ILE A 130 -4.95 -12.07 -9.06
CA ILE A 130 -4.50 -12.81 -7.88
C ILE A 130 -3.42 -12.00 -7.13
N TYR A 131 -3.44 -12.02 -5.80
CA TYR A 131 -2.61 -11.20 -4.93
C TYR A 131 -1.12 -11.39 -5.20
N ALA A 132 -0.66 -12.64 -5.37
CA ALA A 132 0.73 -12.92 -5.73
C ALA A 132 1.16 -12.21 -7.02
N GLN A 133 0.27 -12.15 -8.01
CA GLN A 133 0.52 -11.44 -9.26
C GLN A 133 0.50 -9.93 -9.06
N ALA A 134 -0.49 -9.38 -8.34
CA ALA A 134 -0.56 -7.95 -8.03
C ALA A 134 0.67 -7.47 -7.23
N ALA A 135 1.07 -8.23 -6.21
CA ALA A 135 2.22 -7.98 -5.36
C ALA A 135 3.57 -8.08 -6.10
N ASN A 136 3.63 -8.75 -7.25
CA ASN A 136 4.79 -8.70 -8.15
C ASN A 136 4.67 -7.58 -9.18
N THR A 137 3.47 -7.25 -9.65
CA THR A 137 3.24 -6.16 -10.60
C THR A 137 3.57 -4.77 -10.03
N ILE A 138 3.64 -4.61 -8.71
CA ILE A 138 4.12 -3.36 -8.08
C ILE A 138 5.45 -2.89 -8.67
N PHE A 139 6.31 -3.84 -9.09
CA PHE A 139 7.62 -3.52 -9.61
C PHE A 139 7.48 -2.76 -10.91
N SER A 140 6.74 -3.32 -11.87
CA SER A 140 6.44 -2.67 -13.15
C SER A 140 5.73 -1.32 -12.97
N ALA A 141 4.72 -1.25 -12.09
CA ALA A 141 4.02 -0.01 -11.80
C ALA A 141 4.94 1.07 -11.21
N GLY A 142 5.85 0.70 -10.30
CA GLY A 142 6.85 1.60 -9.72
C GLY A 142 7.85 2.15 -10.75
N ASN A 143 8.25 1.36 -11.76
CA ASN A 143 9.11 1.85 -12.84
C ASN A 143 8.39 2.88 -13.73
N GLN A 144 7.13 2.62 -14.07
CA GLN A 144 6.31 3.58 -14.81
C GLN A 144 6.14 4.88 -14.02
N LEU A 145 5.88 4.80 -12.71
CA LEU A 145 5.82 5.99 -11.85
C LEU A 145 7.19 6.70 -11.79
N SER A 146 8.30 5.97 -11.65
CA SER A 146 9.64 6.58 -11.71
C SER A 146 9.88 7.31 -13.03
N THR A 147 9.35 6.79 -14.14
CA THR A 147 9.46 7.43 -15.46
C THR A 147 8.71 8.77 -15.47
N LEU A 148 7.47 8.80 -14.95
CA LEU A 148 6.74 10.06 -14.76
C LEU A 148 7.57 11.06 -13.94
N LEU A 149 8.07 10.65 -12.77
CA LEU A 149 8.80 11.54 -11.87
C LEU A 149 10.04 12.14 -12.53
N ARG A 150 10.78 11.36 -13.34
CA ARG A 150 11.91 11.87 -14.14
C ARG A 150 11.47 12.91 -15.17
N ILE A 151 10.37 12.68 -15.88
CA ILE A 151 9.83 13.65 -16.85
C ILE A 151 9.45 14.95 -16.12
N LEU A 152 8.70 14.87 -15.02
CA LEU A 152 8.31 16.05 -14.24
C LEU A 152 9.52 16.81 -13.69
N GLN A 153 10.56 16.09 -13.24
CA GLN A 153 11.82 16.69 -12.79
C GLN A 153 12.53 17.43 -13.91
N SER A 154 12.60 16.83 -15.12
CA SER A 154 13.20 17.48 -16.29
C SER A 154 12.47 18.76 -16.71
N MET A 155 11.19 18.88 -16.35
CA MET A 155 10.36 20.07 -16.58
C MET A 155 10.45 21.10 -15.45
N GLY A 156 11.24 20.84 -14.40
CA GLY A 156 11.55 21.77 -13.32
C GLY A 156 10.91 21.45 -11.97
N SER A 157 10.14 20.38 -11.83
CA SER A 157 9.61 19.96 -10.52
C SER A 157 10.72 19.44 -9.61
N SER A 158 10.78 19.94 -8.39
CA SER A 158 11.85 19.64 -7.43
C SER A 158 11.39 19.03 -6.13
N HIS A 159 10.08 18.98 -5.88
CA HIS A 159 9.52 18.53 -4.60
C HIS A 159 8.47 17.44 -4.81
N PHE A 160 8.77 16.25 -4.31
CA PHE A 160 7.95 15.05 -4.52
C PHE A 160 7.55 14.41 -3.18
N HIS A 161 6.23 14.32 -2.97
CA HIS A 161 5.62 13.57 -1.88
C HIS A 161 4.77 12.44 -2.44
N LEU A 162 5.18 11.19 -2.23
CA LEU A 162 4.42 10.02 -2.63
C LEU A 162 3.60 9.51 -1.44
N VAL A 163 2.30 9.28 -1.64
CA VAL A 163 1.38 8.73 -0.63
C VAL A 163 0.80 7.46 -1.20
N GLY A 164 1.22 6.32 -0.65
CA GLY A 164 0.76 5.00 -1.09
C GLY A 164 -0.10 4.35 -0.03
N HIS A 165 -1.21 3.73 -0.43
CA HIS A 165 -2.02 2.88 0.45
C HIS A 165 -1.81 1.41 0.11
N SER A 166 -1.75 0.53 1.11
CA SER A 166 -1.63 -0.92 0.88
C SER A 166 -0.43 -1.27 -0.04
N LEU A 167 -0.64 -2.02 -1.12
CA LEU A 167 0.35 -2.28 -2.18
C LEU A 167 0.92 -1.00 -2.82
N GLY A 168 0.15 0.09 -2.86
CA GLY A 168 0.59 1.40 -3.33
C GLY A 168 1.77 1.98 -2.56
N SER A 169 1.90 1.64 -1.27
CA SER A 169 3.07 1.99 -0.45
C SER A 169 4.37 1.42 -1.02
N HIS A 170 4.30 0.20 -1.56
CA HIS A 170 5.46 -0.49 -2.12
C HIS A 170 5.72 -0.06 -3.58
N ILE A 171 4.69 0.34 -4.33
CA ILE A 171 4.85 1.03 -5.62
C ILE A 171 5.61 2.35 -5.42
N ALA A 172 5.25 3.13 -4.40
CA ALA A 172 5.95 4.37 -4.05
C ALA A 172 7.44 4.12 -3.75
N ALA A 173 7.72 3.10 -2.92
CA ALA A 173 9.08 2.69 -2.57
C ALA A 173 9.88 2.29 -3.82
N GLN A 174 9.28 1.49 -4.69
CA GLN A 174 9.94 1.05 -5.91
C GLN A 174 10.26 2.22 -6.85
N ALA A 175 9.33 3.15 -7.04
CA ALA A 175 9.57 4.34 -7.85
C ALA A 175 10.70 5.19 -7.27
N ALA A 176 10.68 5.41 -5.96
CA ALA A 176 11.70 6.19 -5.27
C ALA A 176 13.09 5.55 -5.30
N ARG A 177 13.16 4.21 -5.25
CA ARG A 177 14.41 3.45 -5.37
C ARG A 177 15.11 3.65 -6.71
N ILE A 178 14.36 3.93 -7.77
CA ILE A 178 14.91 4.17 -9.12
C ILE A 178 15.16 5.66 -9.33
N PHE A 179 14.21 6.50 -8.92
CA PHE A 179 14.26 7.93 -9.14
C PHE A 179 15.27 8.65 -8.24
N HIS A 180 15.49 8.15 -7.01
CA HIS A 180 16.41 8.67 -5.98
C HIS A 180 16.13 10.10 -5.44
N TYR A 181 15.24 10.88 -6.05
CA TYR A 181 14.95 12.28 -5.68
C TYR A 181 13.56 12.46 -5.07
N VAL A 182 13.17 11.62 -4.10
CA VAL A 182 11.88 11.74 -3.39
C VAL A 182 12.09 12.38 -2.01
N ASP A 183 11.38 13.46 -1.73
CA ASP A 183 11.47 14.15 -0.44
C ASP A 183 10.74 13.40 0.66
N ARG A 184 9.53 12.93 0.36
CA ARG A 184 8.69 12.23 1.33
C ARG A 184 7.95 11.06 0.73
N ILE A 185 7.90 9.96 1.48
CA ILE A 185 6.93 8.88 1.25
C ILE A 185 6.05 8.76 2.49
N THR A 186 4.74 8.74 2.32
CA THR A 186 3.82 8.32 3.37
C THR A 186 3.21 6.97 3.02
N GLY A 187 3.43 5.98 3.88
CA GLY A 187 2.81 4.66 3.78
C GLY A 187 1.52 4.61 4.60
N LEU A 188 0.39 4.40 3.93
CA LEU A 188 -0.93 4.27 4.56
C LEU A 188 -1.26 2.80 4.66
N ASP A 189 -1.08 2.24 5.85
CA ASP A 189 -1.19 0.82 6.18
C ASP A 189 -0.55 -0.07 5.08
N PRO A 190 0.78 0.02 4.86
CA PRO A 190 1.48 -0.74 3.82
C PRO A 190 1.15 -2.23 3.92
N ALA A 191 0.94 -2.91 2.80
CA ALA A 191 0.52 -4.32 2.84
C ALA A 191 1.58 -5.22 3.51
N GLY A 192 1.17 -6.10 4.42
CA GLY A 192 2.07 -7.04 5.11
C GLY A 192 2.28 -8.34 4.33
N ILE A 193 1.22 -8.88 3.70
CA ILE A 193 1.28 -10.12 2.93
C ILE A 193 2.29 -9.94 1.76
N TYR A 194 3.28 -10.83 1.64
CA TYR A 194 4.39 -10.76 0.65
C TYR A 194 5.46 -9.67 0.88
N PHE A 195 5.39 -8.90 1.98
CA PHE A 195 6.32 -7.79 2.25
C PHE A 195 6.88 -7.78 3.69
N GLU A 196 6.12 -8.21 4.69
CA GLU A 196 6.62 -8.39 6.06
C GLU A 196 7.90 -9.26 6.04
N ASN A 197 8.91 -8.85 6.80
CA ASN A 197 10.22 -9.52 6.91
C ASN A 197 11.03 -9.65 5.61
N THR A 198 10.58 -9.05 4.50
CA THR A 198 11.36 -8.99 3.26
C THR A 198 12.44 -7.89 3.33
N PRO A 199 13.52 -7.99 2.52
CA PRO A 199 14.49 -6.92 2.42
C PRO A 199 13.87 -5.65 1.81
N TYR A 200 14.47 -4.49 2.11
CA TYR A 200 14.03 -3.19 1.56
C TYR A 200 14.05 -3.11 0.03
N SER A 201 14.75 -4.02 -0.67
CA SER A 201 14.68 -4.11 -2.13
C SER A 201 13.33 -4.57 -2.66
N VAL A 202 12.46 -5.09 -1.77
CA VAL A 202 11.12 -5.64 -2.06
C VAL A 202 10.01 -4.77 -1.48
N ARG A 203 10.18 -4.23 -0.26
CA ARG A 203 9.14 -3.48 0.47
C ARG A 203 9.47 -2.00 0.63
N LEU A 204 8.51 -1.25 1.19
CA LEU A 204 8.76 0.11 1.68
C LEU A 204 9.74 0.08 2.86
N ASP A 205 10.55 1.11 2.96
CA ASP A 205 11.61 1.27 3.96
C ASP A 205 12.03 2.75 4.00
N LYS A 206 12.44 3.22 5.17
CA LYS A 206 12.92 4.59 5.41
C LYS A 206 14.00 5.07 4.44
N ARG A 207 14.83 4.16 3.90
CA ARG A 207 15.89 4.49 2.94
C ARG A 207 15.38 5.02 1.60
N HIS A 208 14.10 4.87 1.29
CA HIS A 208 13.56 5.20 -0.03
C HIS A 208 13.33 6.70 -0.25
N ALA A 209 13.30 7.53 0.79
CA ALA A 209 13.14 8.98 0.66
C ALA A 209 13.85 9.72 1.80
N LYS A 210 13.98 11.06 1.67
CA LYS A 210 14.56 11.88 2.75
C LYS A 210 13.77 11.75 4.05
N PHE A 211 12.46 11.56 3.94
CA PHE A 211 11.58 11.30 5.06
C PHE A 211 10.52 10.26 4.67
N VAL A 212 10.23 9.34 5.58
CA VAL A 212 9.24 8.28 5.37
C VAL A 212 8.43 8.18 6.65
N ASP A 213 7.12 8.32 6.54
CA ASP A 213 6.22 8.19 7.67
C ASP A 213 5.11 7.19 7.37
N VAL A 214 4.76 6.37 8.35
CA VAL A 214 3.87 5.22 8.14
C VAL A 214 2.76 5.23 9.17
N ILE A 215 1.52 4.99 8.73
CA ILE A 215 0.35 4.85 9.59
C ILE A 215 -0.08 3.39 9.54
N HIS A 216 -0.03 2.70 10.66
CA HIS A 216 -0.40 1.29 10.82
C HIS A 216 -1.77 1.20 11.48
N CYS A 217 -2.79 0.82 10.72
CA CYS A 217 -4.17 0.67 11.22
C CYS A 217 -4.63 -0.79 11.29
N ASN A 218 -3.97 -1.71 10.59
CA ASN A 218 -4.31 -3.13 10.59
C ASN A 218 -3.08 -4.03 10.72
N ALA A 219 -2.15 -3.64 11.61
CA ALA A 219 -0.90 -4.30 11.94
C ALA A 219 -1.11 -5.49 12.91
N VAL A 220 -1.82 -6.51 12.44
CA VAL A 220 -1.92 -7.81 13.11
C VAL A 220 -1.51 -8.92 12.15
N PRO A 221 -1.14 -10.12 12.63
CA PRO A 221 -0.84 -11.23 11.73
C PRO A 221 -2.01 -11.55 10.82
N PHE A 222 -1.72 -12.03 9.60
CA PHE A 222 -2.78 -12.41 8.64
C PHE A 222 -3.72 -13.51 9.17
N SER A 223 -3.25 -14.36 10.10
CA SER A 223 -4.11 -15.33 10.82
C SER A 223 -5.24 -14.66 11.62
N GLN A 224 -5.07 -13.39 11.97
CA GLN A 224 -6.08 -12.52 12.60
C GLN A 224 -6.71 -11.53 11.59
N LEU A 225 -6.55 -11.80 10.29
CA LEU A 225 -7.02 -10.98 9.15
C LEU A 225 -6.36 -9.61 9.04
N GLY A 226 -5.18 -9.43 9.61
CA GLY A 226 -4.39 -8.22 9.40
C GLY A 226 -3.80 -8.19 8.01
N LEU A 227 -3.99 -7.06 7.33
CA LEU A 227 -3.52 -6.80 5.98
C LEU A 227 -2.28 -5.90 5.97
N GLY A 228 -2.06 -5.13 7.03
CA GLY A 228 -0.96 -4.19 7.16
C GLY A 228 0.34 -4.84 7.65
N ILE A 229 1.47 -4.21 7.32
CA ILE A 229 2.78 -4.57 7.85
C ILE A 229 2.84 -4.23 9.35
N ILE A 230 3.42 -5.11 10.15
CA ILE A 230 3.54 -4.97 11.60
C ILE A 230 4.81 -4.22 11.94
N GLN A 231 5.94 -4.63 11.36
CA GLN A 231 7.23 -4.03 11.65
C GLN A 231 7.28 -2.52 11.32
N PRO A 232 8.01 -1.72 12.11
CA PRO A 232 8.27 -0.33 11.75
C PRO A 232 9.19 -0.29 10.52
N ILE A 233 8.78 0.46 9.49
CA ILE A 233 9.50 0.60 8.22
C ILE A 233 9.74 2.06 7.82
N GLY A 234 9.23 3.03 8.58
CA GLY A 234 9.43 4.45 8.38
C GLY A 234 10.60 5.02 9.18
N HIS A 235 10.77 6.34 9.04
CA HIS A 235 11.44 7.14 10.06
C HIS A 235 10.51 7.31 11.25
N PHE A 236 9.24 7.64 11.00
CA PHE A 236 8.17 7.65 11.99
C PHE A 236 7.11 6.61 11.64
N ASP A 237 6.76 5.76 12.61
CA ASP A 237 5.78 4.70 12.48
C ASP A 237 4.69 4.92 13.53
N PHE A 238 3.48 5.26 13.09
CA PHE A 238 2.35 5.60 13.94
C PHE A 238 1.38 4.42 14.05
N TYR A 239 1.00 4.05 15.26
CA TYR A 239 0.09 2.96 15.58
C TYR A 239 -1.15 3.50 16.31
N PRO A 240 -2.08 4.20 15.61
CA PRO A 240 -3.33 4.68 16.20
C PRO A 240 -4.14 3.53 16.77
N ASN A 241 -4.73 3.71 17.96
CA ASN A 241 -5.56 2.70 18.63
C ASN A 241 -4.86 1.33 18.73
N LYS A 242 -3.58 1.34 19.10
CA LYS A 242 -2.69 0.16 19.17
C LYS A 242 -2.38 -0.46 17.81
N GLY A 243 -2.75 0.18 16.70
CA GLY A 243 -2.48 -0.24 15.33
C GLY A 243 -3.23 -1.48 14.85
N LYS A 244 -4.25 -1.94 15.59
CA LYS A 244 -4.96 -3.20 15.30
C LYS A 244 -6.38 -3.00 14.81
N HIS A 245 -7.14 -2.23 15.58
CA HIS A 245 -8.58 -2.16 15.53
C HIS A 245 -9.02 -0.72 15.73
N MET A 246 -9.63 -0.18 14.69
CA MET A 246 -10.03 1.22 14.65
C MET A 246 -11.47 1.34 15.16
N PRO A 247 -11.78 2.35 16.01
CA PRO A 247 -13.08 2.47 16.67
C PRO A 247 -14.29 2.44 15.72
N GLU A 248 -14.16 3.00 14.52
CA GLU A 248 -15.23 3.07 13.52
C GLU A 248 -15.51 1.73 12.82
N CYS A 249 -14.68 0.72 13.05
CA CYS A 249 -14.72 -0.59 12.40
C CYS A 249 -15.26 -1.72 13.31
N ASP A 250 -15.72 -1.39 14.53
CA ASP A 250 -16.12 -2.36 15.56
C ASP A 250 -17.53 -2.97 15.38
N SER A 251 -18.23 -2.71 14.27
CA SER A 251 -19.57 -3.27 14.05
C SER A 251 -19.53 -4.77 13.69
N ASN A 252 -19.78 -5.62 14.70
CA ASN A 252 -20.15 -7.03 14.64
C ASN A 252 -19.15 -7.97 13.92
N ARG A 253 -18.00 -8.21 14.55
CA ARG A 253 -16.94 -9.16 14.13
C ARG A 253 -17.32 -10.64 14.30
N SER A 254 -18.59 -11.00 14.20
CA SER A 254 -19.03 -12.40 14.11
C SER A 254 -18.77 -13.00 12.72
N THR A 255 -17.74 -12.53 12.02
CA THR A 255 -17.26 -13.14 10.79
C THR A 255 -16.31 -14.27 11.15
N ASN A 256 -16.69 -15.51 10.81
CA ASN A 256 -15.84 -16.66 11.01
C ASN A 256 -14.53 -16.49 10.23
N HIS A 257 -13.39 -16.40 10.93
CA HIS A 257 -12.07 -16.20 10.32
C HIS A 257 -11.76 -17.24 9.22
N LEU A 258 -12.21 -18.48 9.40
CA LEU A 258 -12.05 -19.54 8.38
C LEU A 258 -12.84 -19.23 7.12
N GLU A 259 -14.05 -18.69 7.23
CA GLU A 259 -14.85 -18.30 6.06
C GLU A 259 -14.20 -17.16 5.28
N VAL A 260 -13.61 -16.18 5.98
CA VAL A 260 -12.86 -15.08 5.34
C VAL A 260 -11.65 -15.64 4.58
N LEU A 261 -10.83 -16.45 5.24
CA LEU A 261 -9.62 -17.02 4.64
C LEU A 261 -9.95 -17.89 3.42
N CYS A 262 -11.01 -18.70 3.51
CA CYS A 262 -11.50 -19.51 2.39
C CYS A 262 -12.05 -18.65 1.24
N THR A 263 -12.73 -17.53 1.55
CA THR A 263 -13.23 -16.57 0.55
C THR A 263 -12.11 -15.82 -0.16
N LEU A 264 -11.02 -15.50 0.55
CA LEU A 264 -9.86 -14.83 -0.02
C LEU A 264 -8.90 -15.80 -0.71
N SER A 265 -8.98 -17.11 -0.44
CA SER A 265 -8.11 -18.15 -1.03
C SER A 265 -8.00 -18.07 -2.57
N PRO A 266 -9.10 -17.89 -3.35
CA PRO A 266 -8.99 -17.72 -4.81
C PRO A 266 -8.22 -16.46 -5.23
N LEU A 267 -8.33 -15.39 -4.43
CA LEU A 267 -7.60 -14.13 -4.67
C LEU A 267 -6.15 -14.26 -4.24
N LEU A 268 -5.84 -14.95 -3.14
CA LEU A 268 -4.48 -15.09 -2.63
C LEU A 268 -3.64 -16.12 -3.42
N GLY A 269 -4.30 -16.94 -4.24
CA GLY A 269 -3.70 -18.07 -4.94
C GLY A 269 -3.66 -19.32 -4.05
N PRO A 270 -3.29 -20.51 -4.60
CA PRO A 270 -3.21 -21.72 -3.80
C PRO A 270 -2.21 -21.52 -2.66
N ILE A 271 -2.70 -21.58 -1.41
CA ILE A 271 -1.89 -21.51 -0.18
C ILE A 271 -0.94 -22.73 -0.04
N ASN A 272 -1.00 -23.69 -0.99
CA ASN A 272 -0.25 -24.94 -0.92
C ASN A 272 1.21 -24.81 -1.40
N CYS A 273 2.11 -24.65 -0.45
CA CYS A 273 3.37 -25.41 -0.41
C CYS A 273 3.53 -26.24 0.88
N SER A 274 2.49 -26.34 1.72
CA SER A 274 2.39 -27.33 2.80
C SER A 274 1.13 -28.18 2.59
N GLN A 275 1.23 -29.48 2.86
CA GLN A 275 0.23 -30.51 2.55
C GLN A 275 -1.11 -30.42 3.32
N ASP A 276 -1.38 -29.33 4.02
CA ASP A 276 -2.61 -29.18 4.81
C ASP A 276 -3.61 -28.33 4.03
N GLN A 277 -4.59 -28.98 3.40
CA GLN A 277 -5.80 -28.30 2.93
C GLN A 277 -6.42 -27.55 4.11
N LEU A 278 -6.57 -26.22 4.02
CA LEU A 278 -7.37 -25.49 5.00
C LEU A 278 -8.74 -26.18 5.11
N PRO A 279 -9.23 -26.53 6.31
CA PRO A 279 -10.54 -27.15 6.48
C PRO A 279 -11.63 -26.11 6.25
N CYS A 280 -11.85 -25.75 4.98
CA CYS A 280 -12.93 -24.87 4.56
C CYS A 280 -14.26 -25.63 4.68
N PRO A 281 -15.25 -25.11 5.44
CA PRO A 281 -16.57 -25.71 5.53
C PRO A 281 -17.20 -25.93 4.15
N GLU A 282 -17.95 -27.01 3.92
CA GLU A 282 -18.55 -27.30 2.60
C GLU A 282 -19.41 -26.16 2.06
N HIS A 283 -20.11 -25.42 2.93
CA HIS A 283 -20.91 -24.26 2.51
C HIS A 283 -20.08 -23.11 1.96
N THR A 284 -18.77 -23.05 2.23
CA THR A 284 -17.86 -22.03 1.67
C THR A 284 -17.40 -22.36 0.25
N LYS A 285 -17.52 -23.62 -0.20
CA LYS A 285 -17.09 -24.09 -1.53
C LYS A 285 -18.07 -23.69 -2.62
N ASP A 286 -19.35 -23.50 -2.26
CA ASP A 286 -20.46 -23.17 -3.17
C ASP A 286 -21.05 -21.76 -2.94
N VAL A 287 -20.37 -20.89 -2.18
CA VAL A 287 -20.87 -19.51 -2.00
C VAL A 287 -20.72 -18.75 -3.31
N LYS A 288 -21.79 -18.76 -4.11
CA LYS A 288 -22.05 -17.70 -5.08
C LYS A 288 -22.32 -16.43 -4.29
N PHE A 289 -21.26 -15.75 -3.88
CA PHE A 289 -21.43 -14.40 -3.36
C PHE A 289 -21.93 -13.52 -4.49
N THR A 290 -23.08 -12.87 -4.27
CA THR A 290 -23.49 -11.74 -5.09
C THR A 290 -22.43 -10.65 -4.96
N LEU A 291 -22.20 -9.84 -6.01
CA LEU A 291 -21.30 -8.68 -5.96
C LEU A 291 -21.57 -7.78 -4.75
N GLU A 292 -22.83 -7.67 -4.34
CA GLU A 292 -23.28 -6.89 -3.17
C GLU A 292 -22.78 -7.48 -1.85
N SER A 293 -22.87 -8.81 -1.66
CA SER A 293 -22.38 -9.47 -0.45
C SER A 293 -20.85 -9.43 -0.31
N LEU A 294 -20.10 -9.55 -1.42
CA LEU A 294 -18.65 -9.30 -1.41
C LEU A 294 -18.31 -7.85 -1.07
N THR A 295 -19.13 -6.90 -1.53
CA THR A 295 -18.90 -5.47 -1.27
C THR A 295 -19.11 -5.13 0.20
N GLU A 296 -20.15 -5.65 0.84
CA GLU A 296 -20.37 -5.45 2.27
C GLU A 296 -19.31 -6.15 3.13
N TYR A 297 -18.88 -7.34 2.72
CA TYR A 297 -17.84 -8.10 3.42
C TYR A 297 -16.46 -7.45 3.29
N LYS A 298 -16.10 -6.96 2.09
CA LYS A 298 -14.90 -6.14 1.87
C LYS A 298 -14.91 -4.89 2.74
N LYS A 299 -16.04 -4.19 2.85
CA LYS A 299 -16.15 -3.02 3.72
C LYS A 299 -15.86 -3.34 5.19
N LYS A 300 -16.25 -4.52 5.68
CA LYS A 300 -15.98 -4.95 7.06
C LYS A 300 -14.53 -5.37 7.28
N ILE A 301 -13.98 -6.24 6.43
CA ILE A 301 -12.61 -6.76 6.57
C ILE A 301 -11.57 -5.68 6.38
N PHE A 302 -11.74 -4.88 5.33
CA PHE A 302 -10.76 -3.86 4.98
C PHE A 302 -10.97 -2.56 5.77
N CYS A 303 -11.99 -2.46 6.64
CA CYS A 303 -12.29 -1.21 7.35
C CYS A 303 -11.06 -0.67 8.08
N ASP A 304 -10.42 -1.49 8.93
CA ASP A 304 -9.21 -1.11 9.67
C ASP A 304 -8.10 -0.65 8.70
N HIS A 305 -7.93 -1.37 7.60
CA HIS A 305 -6.95 -1.07 6.55
C HIS A 305 -7.21 0.27 5.82
N TYR A 306 -8.48 0.65 5.65
CA TYR A 306 -8.91 1.91 5.02
C TYR A 306 -8.80 3.12 5.95
N GLN A 307 -8.80 2.93 7.27
CA GLN A 307 -8.75 4.05 8.22
C GLN A 307 -7.46 4.86 8.12
N ALA A 308 -6.34 4.26 7.68
CA ALA A 308 -5.11 5.00 7.42
C ALA A 308 -5.30 6.11 6.36
N ILE A 309 -6.09 5.86 5.31
CA ILE A 309 -6.48 6.86 4.30
C ILE A 309 -7.27 8.00 4.94
N ARG A 310 -8.26 7.65 5.76
CA ARG A 310 -9.14 8.64 6.40
C ARG A 310 -8.37 9.52 7.38
N TYR A 311 -7.60 8.92 8.29
CA TYR A 311 -6.80 9.66 9.26
C TYR A 311 -5.78 10.57 8.57
N PHE A 312 -5.09 10.08 7.53
CA PHE A 312 -4.18 10.93 6.78
C PHE A 312 -4.92 12.09 6.10
N THR A 313 -6.05 11.84 5.47
CA THR A 313 -6.83 12.87 4.76
C THR A 313 -7.34 13.95 5.73
N GLU A 314 -7.89 13.55 6.88
CA GLU A 314 -8.33 14.46 7.94
C GLU A 314 -7.16 15.26 8.53
N SER A 315 -5.99 14.63 8.68
CA SER A 315 -4.81 15.31 9.23
C SER A 315 -4.29 16.44 8.33
N ILE A 316 -4.68 16.48 7.05
CA ILE A 316 -4.29 17.57 6.14
C ILE A 316 -4.86 18.90 6.65
N THR A 317 -6.10 18.89 7.12
CA THR A 317 -6.84 20.09 7.56
C THR A 317 -6.86 20.28 9.08
N ASP A 318 -6.77 19.20 9.87
CA ASP A 318 -6.76 19.26 11.33
C ASP A 318 -5.46 18.72 11.95
N MET A 319 -4.60 19.63 12.41
CA MET A 319 -3.32 19.31 13.06
C MET A 319 -3.46 18.83 14.51
N LYS A 320 -4.55 19.18 15.20
CA LYS A 320 -4.67 18.94 16.65
C LYS A 320 -5.25 17.57 16.96
N LYS A 321 -6.02 16.99 16.03
CA LYS A 321 -6.69 15.70 16.21
C LYS A 321 -5.73 14.52 16.38
N PHE A 322 -4.56 14.56 15.73
CA PHE A 322 -3.69 13.39 15.58
C PHE A 322 -2.39 13.49 16.36
N GLN A 323 -2.46 14.05 17.55
CA GLN A 323 -1.29 14.16 18.43
C GLN A 323 -0.83 12.77 18.89
N SER A 324 0.47 12.52 18.79
CA SER A 324 1.04 11.21 19.09
C SER A 324 2.09 11.26 20.19
N PHE A 325 2.35 10.10 20.79
CA PHE A 325 3.24 9.92 21.92
C PHE A 325 4.27 8.85 21.57
N PRO A 326 5.55 9.02 21.95
CA PRO A 326 6.58 8.04 21.66
C PRO A 326 6.29 6.75 22.43
N CYS A 327 6.62 5.63 21.81
CA CYS A 327 6.58 4.32 22.41
C CYS A 327 7.92 3.63 22.21
N GLU A 328 8.36 2.84 23.19
CA GLU A 328 9.69 2.23 23.19
C GLU A 328 9.84 1.17 22.10
N SER A 329 8.78 0.41 21.81
CA SER A 329 8.79 -0.63 20.81
C SER A 329 7.42 -0.86 20.18
N VAL A 330 7.41 -1.54 19.03
CA VAL A 330 6.16 -1.95 18.37
C VAL A 330 5.39 -2.95 19.24
N GLU A 331 6.07 -3.84 19.96
CA GLU A 331 5.41 -4.82 20.85
C GLU A 331 4.61 -4.12 21.94
N LYS A 332 5.20 -3.10 22.60
CA LYS A 332 4.52 -2.30 23.62
C LYS A 332 3.39 -1.45 23.03
N ALA A 333 3.57 -0.92 21.82
CA ALA A 333 2.54 -0.18 21.11
C ALA A 333 1.30 -1.06 20.85
N LEU A 334 1.53 -2.27 20.32
CA LEU A 334 0.48 -3.24 20.02
C LEU A 334 -0.16 -3.84 21.28
N ALA A 335 0.58 -3.94 22.39
CA ALA A 335 0.05 -4.37 23.70
C ALA A 335 -0.79 -3.26 24.38
N GLY A 336 -0.60 -1.99 23.99
CA GLY A 336 -1.24 -0.84 24.62
C GLY A 336 -0.61 -0.45 25.94
N GLU A 337 0.70 -0.68 26.08
CA GLU A 337 1.49 -0.37 27.29
C GLU A 337 2.05 1.05 27.29
N CYS A 338 1.97 1.76 26.17
CA CYS A 338 2.47 3.12 26.02
C CYS A 338 1.38 4.17 26.31
N ALA A 339 1.79 5.28 26.91
CA ALA A 339 0.89 6.41 27.20
C ALA A 339 0.34 7.00 25.90
N THR A 340 -0.93 7.42 25.93
CA THR A 340 -1.64 8.03 24.78
C THR A 340 -2.22 9.39 25.12
N ASP A 341 -1.83 9.93 26.27
CA ASP A 341 -2.30 11.18 26.86
C ASP A 341 -1.17 11.82 27.69
N GLY A 342 -1.32 13.12 27.98
CA GLY A 342 -0.35 13.92 28.74
C GLY A 342 0.30 15.03 27.90
N PRO A 343 1.33 15.71 28.46
CA PRO A 343 2.05 16.75 27.75
C PRO A 343 2.74 16.19 26.51
N SER A 344 2.45 16.82 25.38
CA SER A 344 2.73 16.31 24.04
C SER A 344 3.52 17.32 23.20
N GLU A 345 3.97 18.39 23.83
CA GLU A 345 4.83 19.39 23.21
C GLU A 345 6.12 18.75 22.70
N GLY A 346 6.40 18.93 21.41
CA GLY A 346 7.61 18.43 20.78
C GLY A 346 7.52 17.03 20.17
N PHE A 347 6.43 16.29 20.39
CA PHE A 347 6.19 15.03 19.68
C PHE A 347 5.54 15.25 18.32
N PRO A 348 5.83 14.38 17.33
CA PRO A 348 5.23 14.48 16.01
C PRO A 348 3.71 14.30 16.06
N THR A 349 3.00 15.03 15.21
CA THR A 349 1.60 14.75 14.87
C THR A 349 1.58 13.70 13.76
N MET A 350 0.71 12.69 13.89
CA MET A 350 0.51 11.69 12.84
C MET A 350 -0.10 12.34 11.58
N GLY A 351 0.34 11.89 10.41
CA GLY A 351 -0.23 12.27 9.12
C GLY A 351 0.47 13.43 8.43
N TYR A 352 -0.27 14.29 7.75
CA TYR A 352 0.26 15.25 6.77
C TYR A 352 1.32 16.20 7.34
N HIS A 353 1.24 16.56 8.63
CA HIS A 353 2.16 17.51 9.27
C HIS A 353 3.36 16.85 9.99
N SER A 354 3.48 15.52 9.94
CA SER A 354 4.56 14.77 10.62
C SER A 354 5.97 15.26 10.26
N ILE A 355 6.18 15.70 9.01
CA ILE A 355 7.44 16.24 8.48
C ILE A 355 7.92 17.52 9.19
N LYS A 356 7.04 18.25 9.89
CA LYS A 356 7.42 19.49 10.61
C LYS A 356 8.19 19.23 11.90
N SER A 357 8.33 17.97 12.31
CA SER A 357 8.92 17.58 13.59
C SER A 357 10.45 17.65 13.53
N LYS A 358 11.08 18.22 14.56
CA LYS A 358 12.50 18.62 14.55
C LYS A 358 13.51 17.47 14.78
N SER A 359 13.06 16.23 14.87
CA SER A 359 13.83 15.10 15.41
C SER A 359 13.73 13.84 14.54
N VAL A 360 13.91 13.97 13.23
CA VAL A 360 14.07 12.80 12.35
C VAL A 360 15.43 12.17 12.61
N THR A 361 15.43 10.96 13.16
CA THR A 361 16.66 10.18 13.40
C THR A 361 16.87 9.14 12.30
N THR A 362 18.05 8.51 12.28
CA THR A 362 18.34 7.38 11.37
C THR A 362 17.64 6.09 11.80
N SER A 363 17.23 5.98 13.08
CA SER A 363 16.44 4.88 13.62
C SER A 363 14.94 5.08 13.33
N SER A 364 14.21 3.98 13.19
CA SER A 364 12.75 4.04 13.11
C SER A 364 12.19 4.32 14.50
N GLN A 365 11.23 5.23 14.59
CA GLN A 365 10.65 5.68 15.85
C GLN A 365 9.16 5.34 15.88
N VAL A 366 8.72 4.72 16.97
CA VAL A 366 7.35 4.24 17.15
C VAL A 366 6.54 5.28 17.92
N PHE A 367 5.35 5.59 17.43
CA PHE A 367 4.42 6.52 18.05
C PHE A 367 3.03 5.90 18.19
N VAL A 368 2.33 6.24 19.27
CA VAL A 368 0.97 5.78 19.55
C VAL A 368 0.04 6.96 19.80
N LEU A 369 -1.25 6.76 19.55
CA LEU A 369 -2.31 7.75 19.77
C LEU A 369 -3.67 7.06 19.80
N LYS A 370 -4.70 7.80 20.24
CA LYS A 370 -6.12 7.45 20.08
C LYS A 370 -6.74 8.43 19.07
N THR A 371 -7.75 7.99 18.31
CA THR A 371 -8.37 8.79 17.24
C THR A 371 -9.86 8.99 17.43
#